data_AF-A0A952TTB4-F1
#
_entry.id   AF-A0A952TTB4-F1
#
_cell.length_a   1.000
_cell.length_b   1.000
_cell.length_c   1.000
_cell.angle_alpha   90.00
_cell.angle_beta   90.00
_cell.angle_gamma   90.00
#
_symmetry.space_group_name_H-M   'P 1'
#
loop_
_entity.id
_entity.type
_entity.pdbx_description
1 polymer ?
#
loop_
_entity_poly.entity_id
_entity_poly.type
_entity_poly.pdbx_seq_one_letter_code
_entity_poly.pdbx_strand_id
1 'polypeptide(L)'
;PLYHALCVLGGNFPVLLWNKMETDLKAMGLPEESTRLYIQRVSENYLKMGPRALTGPLVRKDESTIQKNLAALSLDPWEKVYRAFREATDEHS
;
A
#
# COMPACT_ATOMS: atom_id res chain seq x y z
N PRO A 1 20.38 -13.55 -7.88
CA PRO A 1 18.92 -13.69 -8.13
C PRO A 1 18.05 -13.20 -6.97
N LEU A 2 18.20 -13.76 -5.76
CA LEU A 2 17.36 -13.40 -4.60
C LEU A 2 17.51 -11.93 -4.17
N TYR A 3 18.75 -11.43 -4.02
CA TYR A 3 19.00 -10.03 -3.68
C TYR A 3 18.25 -9.06 -4.62
N HIS A 4 18.36 -9.28 -5.92
CA HIS A 4 17.69 -8.44 -6.91
C HIS A 4 16.17 -8.51 -6.78
N ALA A 5 15.61 -9.71 -6.56
CA ALA A 5 14.18 -9.86 -6.33
C ALA A 5 13.72 -9.09 -5.08
N LEU A 6 14.47 -9.14 -3.98
CA LEU A 6 14.17 -8.37 -2.77
C LEU A 6 14.28 -6.86 -3.01
N CYS A 7 15.25 -6.40 -3.79
CA CYS A 7 15.33 -4.99 -4.21
C CYS A 7 14.14 -4.58 -5.08
N VAL A 8 13.63 -5.45 -5.95
CA VAL A 8 12.41 -5.18 -6.73
C VAL A 8 11.18 -5.08 -5.82
N LEU A 9 11.02 -6.00 -4.86
CA LEU A 9 9.94 -5.93 -3.86
C LEU A 9 10.01 -4.66 -3.03
N GLY A 10 11.20 -4.27 -2.55
CA GLY A 10 11.37 -3.12 -1.66
C GLY A 10 11.48 -1.77 -2.37
N GLY A 11 11.93 -1.74 -3.62
CA GLY A 11 12.23 -0.50 -4.35
C GLY A 11 11.26 -0.20 -5.49
N ASN A 12 10.82 -1.22 -6.24
CA ASN A 12 9.96 -1.01 -7.40
C ASN A 12 8.47 -1.06 -7.01
N PHE A 13 8.06 -1.99 -6.15
CA PHE A 13 6.65 -2.17 -5.82
C PHE A 13 6.04 -0.95 -5.11
N PRO A 14 6.71 -0.30 -4.14
CA PRO A 14 6.19 0.94 -3.56
C PRO A 14 6.00 2.03 -4.60
N VAL A 15 6.91 2.17 -5.57
CA VAL A 15 6.78 3.15 -6.66
C VAL A 15 5.56 2.86 -7.54
N LEU A 16 5.32 1.59 -7.89
CA LEU A 16 4.11 1.20 -8.64
C LEU A 16 2.83 1.54 -7.86
N LEU A 17 2.80 1.26 -6.55
CA LEU A 17 1.68 1.59 -5.66
C LEU A 17 1.47 3.11 -5.54
N TRP A 18 2.53 3.89 -5.38
CA TRP A 18 2.47 5.34 -5.29
C TRP A 18 1.97 5.98 -6.59
N ASN A 19 2.43 5.49 -7.75
CA ASN A 19 1.96 5.99 -9.04
C ASN A 19 0.45 5.77 -9.23
N LYS A 20 -0.07 4.59 -8.82
CA LYS A 20 -1.52 4.33 -8.86
C LYS A 20 -2.27 5.28 -7.95
N MET A 21 -1.84 5.37 -6.68
CA MET A 21 -2.46 6.25 -5.69
C MET A 21 -2.49 7.71 -6.18
N GLU A 22 -1.37 8.24 -6.66
CA GLU A 22 -1.28 9.60 -7.16
C GLU A 22 -2.19 9.83 -8.37
N THR A 23 -2.21 8.90 -9.33
CA THR A 23 -3.06 8.99 -10.53
C THR A 23 -4.54 9.06 -10.16
N ASP A 24 -5.01 8.17 -9.29
CA ASP A 24 -6.42 8.14 -8.89
C ASP A 24 -6.82 9.33 -8.05
N LEU A 25 -6.00 9.68 -7.05
CA LEU A 25 -6.30 10.81 -6.17
C LEU A 25 -6.32 12.12 -6.96
N LYS A 26 -5.41 12.27 -7.94
CA LYS A 26 -5.46 13.39 -8.89
C LYS A 26 -6.74 13.39 -9.72
N ALA A 27 -7.19 12.23 -10.20
CA ALA A 27 -8.47 12.11 -10.93
C ALA A 27 -9.68 12.44 -10.05
N MET A 28 -9.58 12.27 -8.73
CA MET A 28 -10.56 12.70 -7.73
C MET A 28 -10.44 14.18 -7.33
N GLY A 29 -9.47 14.91 -7.90
CA GLY A 29 -9.26 16.34 -7.64
C GLY A 29 -8.37 16.65 -6.43
N LEU A 30 -7.65 15.68 -5.86
CA LEU A 30 -6.71 15.95 -4.77
C LEU A 30 -5.41 16.60 -5.30
N PRO A 31 -4.80 17.52 -4.52
CA PRO A 31 -3.51 18.11 -4.87
C PRO A 31 -2.37 17.09 -4.86
N GLU A 32 -1.48 17.17 -5.86
CA GLU A 32 -0.24 16.39 -5.93
C GLU A 32 0.63 16.56 -4.67
N GLU A 33 0.65 17.76 -4.09
CA GLU A 33 1.42 18.02 -2.87
C GLU A 33 0.94 17.14 -1.69
N SER A 34 -0.36 16.90 -1.59
CA SER A 34 -0.92 16.07 -0.51
C SER A 34 -0.49 14.60 -0.63
N THR A 35 -0.44 14.06 -1.84
CA THR A 35 0.02 12.68 -2.08
C THR A 35 1.52 12.55 -1.82
N ARG A 36 2.32 13.54 -2.24
CA ARG A 36 3.77 13.58 -2.01
C ARG A 36 4.12 13.69 -0.53
N LEU A 37 3.42 14.55 0.23
CA LEU A 37 3.58 14.65 1.69
C LEU A 37 3.22 13.34 2.39
N TYR A 38 2.17 12.65 1.95
CA TYR A 38 1.81 11.35 2.49
C TYR A 38 2.91 10.31 2.24
N ILE A 39 3.44 10.21 1.02
CA ILE A 39 4.53 9.28 0.67
C ILE A 39 5.79 9.55 1.50
N GLN A 40 6.18 10.83 1.62
CA GLN A 40 7.30 11.23 2.45
C GLN A 40 7.06 10.80 3.90
N ARG A 41 5.87 11.04 4.45
CA ARG A 41 5.58 10.69 5.84
C ARG A 41 5.61 9.18 6.08
N VAL A 42 5.06 8.38 5.17
CA VAL A 42 5.08 6.91 5.27
C VAL A 42 6.51 6.38 5.24
N SER A 43 7.35 6.89 4.34
CA SER A 43 8.75 6.46 4.25
C SER A 43 9.58 6.88 5.47
N GLU A 44 9.45 8.12 5.94
CA GLU A 44 10.07 8.61 7.18
C GLU A 44 9.67 7.78 8.39
N ASN A 45 8.38 7.43 8.52
CA ASN A 45 7.90 6.59 9.61
C ASN A 45 8.57 5.22 9.60
N TYR A 46 8.69 4.58 8.43
CA TYR A 46 9.39 3.30 8.31
C TYR A 46 10.87 3.41 8.65
N LEU A 47 11.57 4.43 8.14
CA LEU A 47 12.98 4.67 8.47
C LEU A 47 13.21 4.88 9.98
N LYS A 48 12.25 5.49 10.68
CA LYS A 48 12.33 5.74 12.12
C LYS A 48 11.91 4.55 12.99
N MET A 49 10.85 3.83 12.61
CA MET A 49 10.17 2.85 13.47
C MET A 49 10.33 1.41 13.01
N GLY A 50 10.84 1.19 11.79
CA GLY A 50 10.92 -0.12 11.15
C GLY A 50 9.53 -0.74 10.94
N PRO A 51 9.37 -2.05 11.15
CA PRO A 51 8.10 -2.76 10.95
C PRO A 51 6.92 -2.17 11.74
N ARG A 52 7.16 -1.49 12.87
CA ARG A 52 6.11 -0.85 13.68
C ARG A 52 5.44 0.34 13.01
N ALA A 53 5.97 0.84 11.89
CA ALA A 53 5.35 1.88 11.09
C ALA A 53 4.09 1.40 10.36
N LEU A 54 3.98 0.08 10.12
CA LEU A 54 2.80 -0.50 9.49
C LEU A 54 1.62 -0.43 10.47
N THR A 55 0.55 0.22 10.05
CA THR A 55 -0.69 0.38 10.82
C THR A 55 -1.90 0.17 9.90
N GLY A 56 -3.10 0.32 10.45
CA GLY A 56 -4.34 0.28 9.65
C GLY A 56 -5.05 -1.08 9.69
N PRO A 57 -6.00 -1.29 8.76
CA PRO A 57 -6.97 -2.38 8.84
C PRO A 57 -6.33 -3.76 8.62
N LEU A 58 -5.28 -3.87 7.79
CA LEU A 58 -4.59 -5.14 7.56
C LEU A 58 -3.89 -5.65 8.84
N VAL A 59 -3.21 -4.77 9.58
CA VAL A 59 -2.54 -5.13 10.84
C VAL A 59 -3.52 -5.55 11.92
N ARG A 60 -4.65 -4.85 12.02
CA ARG A 60 -5.66 -5.12 13.07
C ARG A 60 -6.73 -6.14 12.63
N LYS A 61 -6.59 -6.73 11.44
CA LYS A 61 -7.56 -7.67 10.84
C LYS A 61 -9.00 -7.13 10.89
N ASP A 62 -9.17 -5.84 10.58
CA ASP A 62 -10.48 -5.19 10.53
C ASP A 62 -11.22 -5.60 9.25
N GLU A 63 -11.92 -6.74 9.34
CA GLU A 63 -12.59 -7.36 8.21
C GLU A 63 -13.66 -6.46 7.59
N SER A 64 -14.36 -5.65 8.40
CA SER A 64 -15.36 -4.71 7.90
C SER A 64 -14.74 -3.66 6.98
N THR A 65 -13.62 -3.07 7.40
CA THR A 65 -12.89 -2.09 6.58
C THR A 65 -12.25 -2.76 5.35
N ILE A 66 -11.71 -3.97 5.50
CA ILE A 66 -11.12 -4.74 4.40
C ILE A 66 -12.16 -5.03 3.31
N GLN A 67 -13.36 -5.51 3.68
CA GLN A 67 -14.42 -5.80 2.71
C GLN A 67 -14.92 -4.54 2.00
N LYS A 68 -15.01 -3.41 2.69
CA LYS A 68 -15.36 -2.12 2.05
C LYS A 68 -14.30 -1.68 1.04
N ASN A 69 -13.02 -1.84 1.35
CA ASN A 69 -11.93 -1.53 0.42
C ASN A 69 -11.97 -2.44 -0.81
N LEU A 70 -12.17 -3.75 -0.63
CA LEU A 70 -12.31 -4.70 -1.73
C LEU A 70 -13.53 -4.40 -2.61
N ALA A 71 -14.67 -4.06 -2.01
CA ALA A 71 -15.86 -3.66 -2.75
C ALA A 71 -15.62 -2.39 -3.58
N ALA A 72 -14.93 -1.39 -3.01
CA ALA A 72 -14.57 -0.16 -3.72
C ALA A 72 -13.59 -0.42 -4.88
N LEU A 73 -12.77 -1.47 -4.80
CA LEU A 73 -11.83 -1.90 -5.83
C LEU A 73 -12.41 -2.94 -6.81
N SER A 74 -13.67 -3.34 -6.71
CA SER A 74 -14.23 -4.49 -7.45
C SER A 74 -14.13 -4.42 -8.99
N LEU A 75 -13.99 -3.22 -9.56
CA LEU A 75 -13.77 -3.00 -11.00
C LEU A 75 -12.34 -2.51 -11.31
N ASP A 76 -11.49 -2.43 -10.30
CA ASP A 76 -10.10 -1.99 -10.39
C ASP A 76 -9.16 -3.21 -10.40
N PRO A 77 -8.28 -3.37 -11.40
CA PRO A 77 -7.28 -4.45 -11.42
C PRO A 77 -6.42 -4.54 -10.17
N TRP A 78 -6.25 -3.44 -9.43
CA TRP A 78 -5.50 -3.39 -8.18
C TRP A 78 -6.19 -4.08 -7.00
N GLU A 79 -7.45 -4.50 -7.13
CA GLU A 79 -8.09 -5.43 -6.19
C GLU A 79 -7.23 -6.69 -5.99
N LYS A 80 -6.63 -7.22 -7.07
CA LYS A 80 -5.76 -8.40 -7.01
C LYS A 80 -4.51 -8.15 -6.19
N VAL A 81 -3.94 -6.95 -6.29
CA VAL A 81 -2.77 -6.54 -5.51
C VAL A 81 -3.16 -6.42 -4.04
N TYR A 82 -4.31 -5.79 -3.73
CA TYR A 82 -4.82 -5.71 -2.36
C TYR A 82 -4.96 -7.10 -1.73
N ARG A 83 -5.57 -8.05 -2.44
CA ARG A 83 -5.72 -9.44 -1.98
C ARG A 83 -4.38 -10.13 -1.75
N ALA A 84 -3.43 -9.98 -2.66
CA ALA A 84 -2.10 -10.56 -2.53
C ALA A 84 -1.35 -10.04 -1.29
N PHE A 85 -1.45 -8.75 -0.97
CA PHE A 85 -0.87 -8.20 0.26
C PHE A 85 -1.56 -8.74 1.51
N ARG A 86 -2.89 -8.86 1.52
CA ARG A 86 -3.64 -9.47 2.63
C ARG A 86 -3.17 -10.90 2.89
N GLU A 87 -3.14 -11.73 1.85
CA GLU A 87 -2.71 -13.13 1.92
C GLU A 87 -1.27 -13.25 2.43
N ALA A 88 -0.34 -12.45 1.88
CA ALA A 88 1.06 -12.45 2.31
C ALA A 88 1.23 -12.04 3.79
N THR A 89 0.37 -11.16 4.32
CA THR A 89 0.39 -10.76 5.73
C THR A 89 -0.27 -11.77 6.68
N ASP A 90 -1.21 -12.58 6.19
CA ASP A 90 -1.87 -13.62 6.97
C ASP A 90 -0.98 -14.86 7.14
N GLU A 91 -0.16 -15.22 6.14
CA GLU A 91 0.77 -16.36 6.21
C GLU A 91 1.91 -16.19 7.24
N HIS A 92 2.15 -14.96 7.70
CA HIS A 92 3.20 -14.62 8.67
C HIS A 92 2.65 -14.23 10.05
N SER A 93 1.36 -14.49 10.32
CA SER A 93 0.67 -14.21 11.59
C SER A 93 0.19 -15.47 12.29
#